data_AF-A0A7K4I694-F1
#
_entry.id   AF-A0A7K4I694-F1
#
_cell.length_a   1.000
_cell.length_b   1.000
_cell.length_c   1.000
_cell.angle_alpha   90.00
_cell.angle_beta   90.00
_cell.angle_gamma   90.00
#
_symmetry.space_group_name_H-M   'P 1'
#
loop_
_entity.id
_entity.type
_entity.pdbx_description
1 polymer ?
#
loop_
_entity_poly.entity_id
_entity_poly.type
_entity_poly.pdbx_seq_one_letter_code
_entity_poly.pdbx_strand_id
1 'polypeptide(L)'
;MRTLIRQKSALALSLIFCLLGIVILSFAIWTIYPRLFSGDPFSTFLSLLWTENLNLIPGLEFKLAYFVILGIAMLISGVIIGVLSRQWVVLPGKTVWFQCPFCNKKWRAIGDKALVHCPHCNQLVHPRMIEK
;
A
#
# COMPACT_ATOMS: atom_id res chain seq x y z
N MET A 1 19.96 -6.49 5.02
CA MET A 1 18.89 -7.37 4.51
C MET A 1 17.62 -6.53 4.48
N ARG A 2 16.97 -6.32 3.34
CA ARG A 2 15.71 -5.57 3.29
C ARG A 2 14.58 -6.55 3.59
N THR A 3 13.86 -6.36 4.70
CA THR A 3 12.70 -7.18 5.05
C THR A 3 11.44 -6.38 4.78
N LEU A 4 10.50 -6.98 4.07
CA LEU A 4 9.26 -6.34 3.68
C LEU A 4 8.25 -6.46 4.83
N ILE A 5 8.13 -5.41 5.66
CA ILE A 5 7.13 -5.36 6.72
C ILE A 5 5.89 -4.70 6.13
N ARG A 6 4.84 -5.49 5.91
CA ARG A 6 3.60 -5.01 5.26
C ARG A 6 2.65 -4.48 6.32
N GLN A 7 2.31 -3.19 6.23
CA GLN A 7 1.38 -2.57 7.17
C GLN A 7 -0.06 -2.98 6.79
N LYS A 8 -0.67 -3.88 7.58
CA LYS A 8 -2.00 -4.45 7.29
C LYS A 8 -3.10 -3.37 7.17
N SER A 9 -3.01 -2.31 7.97
CA SER A 9 -3.97 -1.19 7.98
C SER A 9 -3.94 -0.35 6.70
N ALA A 10 -2.74 0.01 6.22
CA ALA A 10 -2.59 0.79 4.99
C ALA A 10 -3.05 -0.01 3.74
N LEU A 11 -2.87 -1.34 3.76
CA LEU A 11 -3.41 -2.20 2.72
C LEU A 11 -4.95 -2.22 2.72
N ALA A 12 -5.56 -2.36 3.90
CA ALA A 12 -7.02 -2.33 4.02
C ALA A 12 -7.59 -0.99 3.54
N LEU A 13 -6.94 0.13 3.89
CA LEU A 13 -7.33 1.46 3.44
C LEU A 13 -7.22 1.59 1.91
N SER A 14 -6.10 1.15 1.32
CA SER A 14 -5.90 1.13 -0.14
C SER A 14 -7.01 0.35 -0.87
N LEU A 15 -7.37 -0.83 -0.35
CA LEU A 15 -8.44 -1.64 -0.93
C LEU A 15 -9.79 -0.93 -0.85
N ILE A 16 -10.11 -0.29 0.28
CA ILE A 16 -11.36 0.47 0.44
C ILE A 16 -11.45 1.61 -0.59
N PHE A 17 -10.38 2.40 -0.75
CA PHE A 17 -10.33 3.48 -1.75
C PHE A 17 -10.50 2.96 -3.18
N CYS A 18 -9.84 1.85 -3.52
CA CYS A 18 -9.98 1.24 -4.83
C CYS A 18 -11.41 0.72 -5.08
N LEU A 19 -12.00 0.04 -4.11
CA LEU A 19 -13.37 -0.49 -4.23
C LEU A 19 -14.39 0.65 -4.37
N LEU A 20 -14.27 1.70 -3.56
CA LEU A 20 -15.14 2.88 -3.68
C LEU A 20 -15.01 3.56 -5.05
N GLY A 21 -13.78 3.74 -5.54
CA GLY A 21 -13.54 4.30 -6.88
C GLY A 21 -14.17 3.46 -7.99
N ILE A 22 -14.06 2.12 -7.92
CA ILE A 22 -14.68 1.20 -8.89
C ILE A 22 -16.21 1.29 -8.84
N VAL A 23 -16.80 1.37 -7.65
CA VAL A 23 -18.26 1.48 -7.49
C VAL A 23 -18.78 2.78 -8.10
N ILE A 24 -18.12 3.91 -7.81
CA ILE A 24 -18.51 5.22 -8.36
C ILE A 24 -18.40 5.22 -9.90
N LEU A 25 -17.31 4.69 -10.45
CA LEU A 25 -17.11 4.62 -11.89
C LEU A 25 -18.10 3.66 -12.57
N SER A 26 -18.36 2.50 -11.97
CA SER A 26 -19.35 1.55 -12.48
C SER A 26 -20.75 2.17 -12.51
N PHE A 27 -21.11 2.94 -11.49
CA PHE A 27 -22.38 3.67 -11.44
C PHE A 27 -22.47 4.75 -12.52
N ALA A 28 -21.39 5.52 -12.73
CA ALA A 28 -21.32 6.49 -13.81
C ALA A 28 -21.41 5.83 -15.20
N ILE A 29 -20.78 4.66 -15.40
CA ILE A 29 -20.88 3.93 -16.66
C ILE A 29 -22.29 3.38 -16.84
N TRP A 30 -22.89 2.82 -15.80
CA TRP A 30 -24.25 2.25 -15.85
C TRP A 30 -25.30 3.29 -16.26
N THR A 31 -25.17 4.52 -15.77
CA THR A 31 -26.09 5.62 -16.11
C THR A 31 -25.97 6.07 -17.57
N ILE A 32 -24.76 6.00 -18.16
CA ILE A 32 -24.51 6.39 -19.56
C ILE A 32 -24.73 5.21 -20.53
N TYR A 33 -24.57 3.97 -20.05
CA TYR A 33 -24.68 2.73 -20.83
C TYR A 33 -25.85 2.67 -21.82
N PRO A 34 -27.11 2.97 -21.43
CA PRO A 34 -28.23 2.89 -22.36
C PRO A 34 -28.14 3.90 -23.51
N ARG A 35 -27.35 4.97 -23.38
CA ARG A 35 -27.21 6.04 -24.39
C ARG A 35 -26.00 5.87 -25.30
N LEU A 36 -25.10 4.92 -25.02
CA LEU A 36 -23.89 4.67 -25.83
C LEU A 36 -24.17 3.89 -27.12
N PHE A 37 -25.37 3.33 -27.28
CA PHE A 37 -25.75 2.52 -28.45
C PHE A 37 -26.12 3.35 -29.70
N SER A 38 -26.20 4.67 -29.60
CA SER A 38 -26.74 5.53 -30.67
C SER A 38 -25.70 6.07 -31.66
N GLY A 39 -24.40 5.81 -31.47
CA GLY A 39 -23.35 6.34 -32.35
C GLY A 39 -21.93 5.97 -31.91
N ASP A 40 -20.96 6.84 -32.21
CA ASP A 40 -19.56 6.64 -31.83
C ASP A 40 -19.40 6.64 -30.30
N PRO A 41 -18.94 5.53 -29.69
CA PRO A 41 -19.05 5.34 -28.24
C PRO A 41 -18.17 6.31 -27.45
N PHE A 42 -17.00 6.70 -27.98
CA PHE A 42 -16.06 7.54 -27.25
C PHE A 42 -16.43 9.03 -27.26
N SER A 43 -16.85 9.56 -28.41
CA SER A 43 -17.26 10.96 -28.54
C SER A 43 -18.55 11.22 -27.77
N THR A 44 -19.51 10.29 -27.89
CA THR A 44 -20.78 10.31 -27.17
C THR A 44 -20.55 10.23 -25.66
N PHE A 45 -19.64 9.35 -25.20
CA PHE A 45 -19.25 9.29 -23.80
C PHE A 45 -18.68 10.62 -23.29
N LEU A 46 -17.74 11.22 -24.04
CA LEU A 46 -17.10 12.47 -23.63
C LEU A 46 -18.09 13.63 -23.58
N SER A 47 -19.02 13.72 -24.55
CA SER A 47 -20.07 14.73 -24.52
C SER A 47 -21.00 14.55 -23.33
N LEU A 48 -21.47 13.31 -23.08
CA LEU A 48 -22.34 12.97 -21.95
C LEU A 48 -21.69 13.29 -20.61
N LEU A 49 -20.37 13.08 -20.48
CA LEU A 49 -19.61 13.43 -19.28
C LEU A 49 -19.74 14.93 -18.91
N TRP A 50 -19.77 15.79 -19.93
CA TRP A 50 -19.77 17.24 -19.78
C TRP A 50 -21.16 17.88 -19.78
N THR A 51 -22.18 17.19 -20.33
CA THR A 51 -23.55 17.71 -20.41
C THR A 51 -24.51 17.11 -19.41
N GLU A 52 -24.29 15.87 -18.95
CA GLU A 52 -25.20 15.19 -18.04
C GLU A 52 -24.99 15.68 -16.60
N ASN A 53 -26.07 16.11 -15.96
CA ASN A 53 -26.10 16.40 -14.53
C ASN A 53 -26.73 15.20 -13.80
N LEU A 54 -26.11 14.78 -12.70
CA LEU A 54 -26.67 13.80 -11.79
C LEU A 54 -27.18 14.52 -10.54
N ASN A 55 -28.44 14.23 -10.21
CA ASN A 55 -29.08 14.69 -8.98
C ASN A 55 -28.92 13.60 -7.93
N LEU A 56 -27.82 13.62 -7.18
CA LEU A 56 -27.59 12.67 -6.08
C LEU A 56 -28.43 13.00 -4.85
N ILE A 57 -28.69 14.30 -4.62
CA ILE A 57 -29.43 14.83 -3.49
C ILE A 57 -30.40 15.87 -4.05
N PRO A 58 -31.68 15.90 -3.64
CA PRO A 58 -32.59 16.96 -4.04
C PRO A 58 -32.01 18.32 -3.63
N GLY A 59 -31.63 19.13 -4.63
CA GLY A 59 -31.02 20.46 -4.46
C GLY A 59 -29.52 20.55 -4.77
N LEU A 60 -28.81 19.44 -5.01
CA LEU A 60 -27.41 19.44 -5.45
C LEU A 60 -27.28 18.76 -6.82
N GLU A 61 -27.16 19.58 -7.85
CA GLU A 61 -26.85 19.12 -9.20
C GLU A 61 -25.34 19.08 -9.39
N PHE A 62 -24.79 17.89 -9.63
CA PHE A 62 -23.38 17.75 -9.96
C PHE A 62 -23.24 17.22 -11.38
N LYS A 63 -22.34 17.84 -12.17
CA LYS A 63 -21.94 17.26 -13.45
C LYS A 63 -21.39 15.85 -13.24
N LEU A 64 -21.78 14.95 -14.13
CA LEU A 64 -21.26 13.58 -14.19
C LEU A 64 -19.72 13.54 -14.23
N ALA A 65 -19.10 14.52 -14.90
CA ALA A 65 -17.66 14.72 -14.91
C ALA A 65 -17.01 14.71 -13.51
N TYR A 66 -17.64 15.32 -12.51
CA TYR A 66 -17.08 15.37 -11.16
C TYR A 66 -17.00 13.99 -10.51
N PHE A 67 -17.99 13.13 -10.72
CA PHE A 67 -17.98 11.75 -10.22
C PHE A 67 -16.88 10.92 -10.87
N VAL A 68 -16.69 11.10 -12.19
CA VAL A 68 -15.64 10.39 -12.92
C VAL A 68 -14.26 10.84 -12.44
N ILE A 69 -14.04 12.15 -12.28
CA ILE A 69 -12.80 12.70 -11.74
C ILE A 69 -12.54 12.21 -10.31
N LEU A 70 -13.57 12.23 -9.45
CA LEU A 70 -13.47 11.76 -8.07
C LEU A 70 -13.13 10.27 -8.00
N GLY A 71 -13.79 9.44 -8.82
CA GLY A 71 -13.54 8.01 -8.90
C GLY A 71 -12.10 7.70 -9.34
N ILE A 72 -11.60 8.42 -10.36
CA ILE A 72 -10.21 8.31 -10.82
C ILE A 72 -9.24 8.76 -9.73
N ALA A 73 -9.50 9.88 -9.06
CA ALA A 73 -8.64 10.38 -7.98
C ALA A 73 -8.56 9.38 -6.81
N MET A 74 -9.67 8.75 -6.45
CA MET A 74 -9.72 7.68 -5.44
C MET A 74 -8.96 6.43 -5.86
N LEU A 75 -9.02 6.03 -7.14
CA LEU A 75 -8.22 4.93 -7.66
C LEU A 75 -6.72 5.23 -7.59
N ILE A 76 -6.30 6.40 -8.05
CA ILE A 76 -4.89 6.82 -8.04
C ILE A 76 -4.38 6.86 -6.60
N SER A 77 -5.13 7.47 -5.67
CA SER A 77 -4.73 7.51 -4.26
C SER A 77 -4.69 6.12 -3.63
N GLY A 78 -5.65 5.25 -3.94
CA GLY A 78 -5.66 3.85 -3.52
C GLY A 78 -4.41 3.10 -4.00
N VAL A 79 -3.99 3.28 -5.25
CA VAL A 79 -2.76 2.68 -5.80
C VAL A 79 -1.52 3.23 -5.10
N ILE A 80 -1.42 4.55 -4.93
CA ILE A 80 -0.29 5.20 -4.24
C ILE A 80 -0.16 4.69 -2.81
N ILE A 81 -1.27 4.65 -2.06
CA ILE A 81 -1.30 4.11 -0.69
C ILE A 81 -0.91 2.63 -0.70
N GLY A 82 -1.37 1.86 -1.69
CA GLY A 82 -1.00 0.45 -1.85
C GLY A 82 0.50 0.26 -2.06
N VAL A 83 1.13 1.11 -2.88
CA VAL A 83 2.59 1.11 -3.08
C VAL A 83 3.31 1.54 -1.81
N LEU A 84 2.89 2.62 -1.15
CA LEU A 84 3.49 3.12 0.09
C LEU A 84 3.30 2.19 1.29
N SER A 85 2.21 1.40 1.32
CA SER A 85 1.96 0.38 2.35
C SER A 85 3.04 -0.69 2.40
N ARG A 86 3.79 -0.85 1.29
CA ARG A 86 5.02 -1.63 1.23
C ARG A 86 6.14 -0.76 1.79
N GLN A 87 6.12 -0.52 3.09
CA GLN A 87 7.25 0.12 3.75
C GLN A 87 8.47 -0.80 3.64
N TRP A 88 9.44 -0.36 2.85
CA TRP A 88 10.78 -0.92 2.83
C TRP A 88 11.48 -0.47 4.11
N VAL A 89 11.17 -1.14 5.22
CA VAL A 89 11.91 -0.92 6.45
C VAL A 89 13.30 -1.52 6.24
N VAL A 90 14.28 -0.65 6.01
CA VAL A 90 15.69 -1.02 6.13
C VAL A 90 15.91 -1.25 7.61
N LEU A 91 15.87 -2.50 8.06
CA LEU A 91 16.35 -2.86 9.39
C LEU A 91 17.83 -2.45 9.46
N PRO A 92 18.21 -1.48 10.33
CA PRO A 92 19.60 -1.30 10.66
C PRO A 92 20.02 -2.57 11.40
N GLY A 93 21.05 -3.22 10.91
CA GLY A 93 21.50 -4.48 11.49
C GLY A 93 22.08 -5.41 10.43
N LYS A 94 23.40 -5.35 10.26
CA LYS A 94 24.12 -6.46 9.63
C LYS A 94 24.01 -7.66 10.57
N THR A 95 23.54 -8.79 10.05
CA THR A 95 23.61 -10.06 10.79
C THR A 95 25.07 -10.47 10.84
N VAL A 96 25.68 -10.38 12.02
CA VAL A 96 27.07 -10.76 12.24
C VAL A 96 27.14 -12.08 12.98
N TRP A 97 28.25 -12.79 12.80
CA TRP A 97 28.55 -13.99 13.59
C TRP A 97 29.23 -13.58 14.88
N PHE A 98 28.66 -14.01 15.99
CA PHE A 98 29.21 -13.82 17.31
C PHE A 98 29.80 -15.13 17.81
N GLN A 99 30.97 -15.07 18.43
CA GLN A 99 31.58 -16.18 19.17
C GLN A 99 31.64 -15.83 20.66
N CYS A 100 31.22 -16.78 21.49
CA CYS A 100 31.28 -16.63 22.94
C CYS A 100 32.72 -16.86 23.41
N PRO A 101 33.31 -15.98 24.23
CA PRO A 101 34.64 -16.18 24.78
C PRO A 101 34.72 -17.37 25.74
N PHE A 102 33.60 -17.77 26.37
CA PHE A 102 33.56 -18.85 27.34
C PHE A 102 33.33 -20.22 26.70
N CYS A 103 32.29 -20.36 25.87
CA CYS A 103 31.90 -21.65 25.31
C CYS A 103 32.42 -21.88 23.89
N ASN A 104 33.06 -20.89 23.26
CA ASN A 104 33.55 -20.90 21.87
C ASN A 104 32.50 -21.27 20.80
N LYS A 105 31.23 -21.41 21.18
CA LYS A 105 30.12 -21.63 20.24
C LYS A 105 29.80 -20.34 19.50
N LYS A 106 29.41 -20.51 18.23
CA LYS A 106 29.09 -19.42 17.31
C LYS A 106 27.57 -19.34 17.13
N TRP A 107 27.03 -18.13 17.13
CA TRP A 107 25.63 -17.89 16.78
C TRP A 107 25.49 -16.63 15.93
N ARG A 108 24.34 -16.46 15.29
CA ARG A 108 24.03 -15.31 14.45
C ARG A 108 23.06 -14.39 15.18
N ALA A 109 23.40 -13.11 15.29
CA ALA A 109 22.50 -12.10 15.84
C ALA A 109 22.71 -10.75 15.14
N ILE A 110 21.86 -9.77 15.47
CA ILE A 110 21.94 -8.41 14.94
C ILE A 110 23.09 -7.67 15.65
N GLY A 111 23.99 -7.07 14.87
CA GLY A 111 25.26 -6.48 15.33
C GLY A 111 25.18 -5.26 16.25
N ASP A 112 23.99 -4.79 16.59
CA ASP A 112 23.81 -3.50 17.29
C ASP A 112 23.88 -3.61 18.83
N LYS A 113 24.18 -4.81 19.37
CA LYS A 113 24.16 -5.06 20.80
C LYS A 113 25.56 -5.36 21.33
N ALA A 114 26.10 -4.44 22.14
CA ALA A 114 27.40 -4.59 22.78
C ALA A 114 27.42 -5.73 23.82
N LEU A 115 26.31 -5.95 24.53
CA LEU A 115 26.12 -7.08 25.44
C LEU A 115 24.95 -7.94 24.99
N VAL A 116 25.17 -9.25 24.90
CA VAL A 116 24.15 -10.22 24.48
C VAL A 116 24.23 -11.43 25.40
N HIS A 117 23.07 -11.99 25.77
CA HIS A 117 23.04 -13.29 26.43
C HIS A 117 23.43 -14.37 25.43
N CYS A 118 24.41 -15.20 25.77
CA CYS A 118 24.77 -16.34 24.94
C CYS A 118 23.66 -17.39 25.03
N PRO A 119 23.09 -17.87 23.90
CA PRO A 119 22.02 -18.87 23.91
C PRO A 119 22.47 -20.25 24.42
N HIS A 120 23.79 -20.46 24.57
CA HIS A 120 24.34 -21.74 24.98
C HIS A 120 24.72 -21.82 26.46
N CYS A 121 25.24 -20.72 27.03
CA CYS A 121 25.61 -20.68 28.45
C CYS A 121 24.71 -19.77 29.28
N ASN A 122 23.73 -19.08 28.65
CA ASN A 122 22.83 -18.13 29.30
C ASN A 122 23.52 -17.00 30.08
N GLN A 123 24.81 -16.78 29.84
CA GLN A 123 25.57 -15.70 30.46
C GLN A 123 25.56 -14.45 29.58
N LEU A 124 25.51 -13.29 30.25
CA LEU A 124 25.80 -11.99 29.64
C LEU A 124 27.27 -11.94 29.25
N VAL A 125 27.54 -11.83 27.95
CA VAL A 125 28.91 -11.78 27.43
C VAL A 125 29.07 -10.59 26.47
N HIS A 126 30.31 -10.11 26.36
CA HIS A 126 30.75 -9.31 25.21
C HIS A 126 31.22 -10.27 24.12
N PRO A 127 30.36 -10.60 23.13
CA PRO A 127 30.74 -11.56 22.12
C PRO A 127 31.80 -10.98 21.17
N ARG A 128 32.73 -11.83 20.71
CA ARG A 128 33.66 -11.44 19.66
C ARG A 128 32.96 -11.52 18.31
N MET A 129 32.98 -10.42 17.57
CA MET A 129 32.49 -10.38 16.19
C MET A 129 33.49 -11.09 15.29
N ILE A 130 33.00 -12.02 14.47
CA ILE A 130 33.80 -12.69 13.45
C ILE A 130 33.24 -12.25 12.11
N GLU A 131 33.98 -11.37 11.44
CA GLU A 131 33.80 -11.13 10.02
C GLU A 131 34.30 -12.36 9.27
N LYS A 132 33.50 -12.84 8.33
CA LYS A 132 33.86 -13.99 7.50
C LYS A 132 34.39 -13.49 6.17
#